data_AF-A0A2D9F284-F1
#
_entry.id   AF-A0A2D9F284-F1
#
_cell.length_a   1.000
_cell.length_b   1.000
_cell.length_c   1.000
_cell.angle_alpha   90.00
_cell.angle_beta   90.00
_cell.angle_gamma   90.00
#
_symmetry.space_group_name_H-M   'P 1'
#
loop_
_entity.id
_entity.type
_entity.pdbx_description
1 polymer ?
#
loop_
_entity_poly.entity_id
_entity_poly.type
_entity_poly.pdbx_seq_one_letter_code
_entity_poly.pdbx_strand_id
1 'polypeptide(L)'
;MLSDIAPINAFSSGLFIGAGLLLIVAWLFRRRAKEAEFERGRIEAVAVKAREILAGAPDGLFIWDRSSGADTCSRKLASLLSLGDGTNSKFDDVAARFDGDSAKRLKASVVFLHEEGRRFEIVLTTADSGGRRMIQAIGARAQAKD
;
A
#
# COMPACT_ATOMS: atom_id res chain seq x y z
N MET A 1 -1.02 -35.30 -64.95
CA MET A 1 -0.18 -34.10 -64.87
C MET A 1 -0.28 -33.56 -63.45
N LEU A 2 0.60 -34.06 -62.59
CA LEU A 2 0.74 -33.61 -61.20
C LEU A 2 1.55 -32.32 -61.24
N SER A 3 0.94 -31.23 -60.80
CA SER A 3 1.52 -29.89 -60.85
C SER A 3 2.77 -29.82 -59.97
N ASP A 4 3.90 -29.51 -60.60
CA ASP A 4 5.14 -29.09 -59.94
C ASP A 4 4.86 -27.90 -59.02
N ILE A 5 4.69 -28.16 -57.74
CA ILE A 5 4.70 -27.12 -56.71
C ILE A 5 6.16 -26.74 -56.53
N ALA A 6 6.56 -25.66 -57.19
CA ALA A 6 7.88 -25.07 -57.07
C ALA A 6 8.31 -24.99 -55.59
N PRO A 7 9.50 -25.49 -55.21
CA PRO A 7 9.93 -25.58 -53.80
C PRO A 7 10.04 -24.20 -53.12
N ILE A 8 10.07 -23.12 -53.91
CA ILE A 8 10.10 -21.73 -53.47
C ILE A 8 8.75 -21.30 -52.87
N ASN A 9 7.63 -21.79 -53.40
CA ASN A 9 6.29 -21.38 -52.95
C ASN A 9 5.91 -22.05 -51.62
N ALA A 10 6.39 -23.27 -51.37
CA ALA A 10 6.19 -24.00 -50.11
C ALA A 10 6.94 -23.37 -48.92
N PHE A 11 8.11 -22.75 -49.17
CA PHE A 11 8.82 -21.98 -48.16
C PHE A 11 8.11 -20.66 -47.84
N SER A 12 7.56 -20.00 -48.86
CA SER A 12 6.84 -18.74 -48.68
C SER A 12 5.56 -18.91 -47.86
N SER A 13 4.78 -19.97 -48.12
CA SER A 13 3.52 -20.23 -47.41
C SER A 13 3.74 -20.56 -45.93
N GLY A 14 4.81 -21.30 -45.60
CA GLY A 14 5.20 -21.56 -44.22
C GLY A 14 5.57 -20.29 -43.44
N LEU A 15 6.23 -19.33 -44.09
CA LEU A 15 6.58 -18.04 -43.49
C LEU A 15 5.33 -17.18 -43.22
N PHE A 16 4.37 -17.15 -44.16
CA PHE A 16 3.12 -16.41 -43.96
C PHE A 16 2.25 -17.00 -42.84
N ILE A 17 2.17 -18.33 -42.73
CA ILE A 17 1.43 -19.00 -41.66
C ILE A 17 2.11 -18.77 -40.31
N GLY A 18 3.45 -18.89 -40.24
CA GLY A 18 4.22 -18.61 -39.03
C GLY A 18 4.11 -17.15 -38.58
N ALA A 19 4.21 -16.20 -39.51
CA ALA A 19 4.04 -14.78 -39.22
C ALA A 19 2.62 -14.43 -38.79
N GLY A 20 1.61 -15.06 -39.39
CA GLY A 20 0.21 -14.92 -38.99
C GLY A 20 -0.05 -15.42 -37.57
N LEU A 21 0.47 -16.61 -37.23
CA LEU A 21 0.39 -17.17 -35.88
C LEU A 21 1.11 -16.29 -34.85
N LEU A 22 2.30 -15.78 -35.17
CA LEU A 22 3.03 -14.86 -34.30
C LEU A 22 2.29 -13.54 -34.09
N LEU A 23 1.65 -13.00 -35.13
CA LEU A 23 0.83 -11.79 -35.03
C LEU A 23 -0.42 -12.01 -34.17
N ILE A 24 -1.10 -13.15 -34.33
CA ILE A 24 -2.28 -13.51 -33.51
C ILE A 24 -1.86 -13.68 -32.04
N VAL A 25 -0.77 -14.39 -31.77
CA VAL A 25 -0.22 -14.58 -30.42
C VAL A 25 0.20 -13.23 -29.83
N ALA A 26 0.94 -12.40 -30.56
CA ALA A 26 1.33 -11.06 -30.12
C ALA A 26 0.10 -10.16 -29.88
N TRP A 27 -0.96 -10.29 -30.67
CA TRP A 27 -2.21 -9.56 -30.49
C TRP A 27 -2.96 -10.01 -29.24
N LEU A 28 -3.01 -11.32 -28.96
CA LEU A 28 -3.58 -11.87 -27.71
C LEU A 28 -2.77 -11.47 -26.48
N PHE A 29 -1.44 -11.49 -26.55
CA PHE A 29 -0.57 -11.00 -25.47
C PHE A 29 -0.72 -9.50 -25.25
N ARG A 30 -0.82 -8.69 -26.31
CA ARG A 30 -1.10 -7.25 -26.21
C ARG A 30 -2.49 -6.98 -25.65
N ARG A 31 -3.49 -7.79 -25.99
CA ARG A 31 -4.86 -7.69 -25.44
C ARG A 31 -4.88 -8.03 -23.95
N ARG A 32 -4.17 -9.10 -23.53
CA ARG A 32 -3.99 -9.44 -22.11
C ARG A 32 -3.13 -8.44 -21.34
N ALA A 33 -2.12 -7.85 -21.97
CA ALA A 33 -1.32 -6.77 -21.37
C ALA A 33 -2.14 -5.49 -21.16
N LYS A 34 -3.10 -5.20 -22.05
CA LYS A 34 -4.07 -4.12 -21.85
C LYS A 34 -5.07 -4.39 -20.72
N GLU A 35 -5.41 -5.66 -20.47
CA GLU A 35 -6.19 -6.05 -19.28
C GLU A 35 -5.34 -5.93 -17.99
N ALA A 36 -4.03 -6.17 -18.05
CA ALA A 36 -3.11 -6.01 -16.91
C ALA A 36 -2.82 -4.55 -16.53
N GLU A 37 -2.96 -3.59 -17.46
CA GLU A 37 -2.87 -2.16 -17.17
C GLU A 37 -4.17 -1.60 -16.56
N PHE A 38 -5.33 -2.22 -16.83
CA PHE A 38 -6.61 -1.77 -16.29
C PHE A 38 -6.82 -2.14 -14.82
N GLU A 39 -6.07 -3.12 -14.28
CA GLU A 39 -6.12 -3.47 -12.86
C GLU A 39 -5.26 -2.54 -11.98
N ARG A 40 -4.23 -1.89 -12.55
CA ARG A 40 -3.38 -0.92 -11.82
C ARG A 40 -4.13 0.38 -11.50
N GLY A 41 -5.00 0.82 -12.41
CA GLY A 41 -5.79 2.04 -12.23
C GLY A 41 -6.81 1.94 -11.08
N ARG A 42 -7.29 0.74 -10.75
CA ARG A 42 -8.30 0.56 -9.69
C ARG A 42 -7.71 0.52 -8.28
N ILE A 43 -6.46 0.05 -8.14
CA ILE A 43 -5.72 0.11 -6.87
C ILE A 43 -5.23 1.54 -6.61
N GLU A 44 -4.76 2.25 -7.64
CA GLU A 44 -4.36 3.65 -7.52
C GLU A 44 -5.56 4.59 -7.30
N ALA A 45 -6.72 4.36 -7.92
CA ALA A 45 -7.89 5.20 -7.71
C ALA A 45 -8.48 5.07 -6.28
N VAL A 46 -8.36 3.90 -5.63
CA VAL A 46 -8.75 3.75 -4.22
C VAL A 46 -7.68 4.35 -3.29
N ALA A 47 -6.39 4.19 -3.60
CA ALA A 47 -5.33 4.82 -2.84
C ALA A 47 -5.35 6.35 -2.95
N VAL A 48 -5.60 6.91 -4.13
CA VAL A 48 -5.72 8.35 -4.37
C VAL A 48 -7.01 8.89 -3.75
N LYS A 49 -8.16 8.21 -3.90
CA LYS A 49 -9.41 8.64 -3.23
C LYS A 49 -9.34 8.52 -1.71
N ALA A 50 -8.70 7.48 -1.17
CA ALA A 50 -8.44 7.37 0.27
C ALA A 50 -7.49 8.49 0.73
N ARG A 51 -6.48 8.85 -0.07
CA ARG A 51 -5.54 9.94 0.22
C ARG A 51 -6.16 11.33 0.07
N GLU A 52 -7.14 11.52 -0.81
CA GLU A 52 -7.92 12.77 -0.97
C GLU A 52 -8.97 12.93 0.14
N ILE A 53 -9.62 11.84 0.57
CA ILE A 53 -10.50 11.83 1.76
C ILE A 53 -9.66 12.07 3.04
N LEU A 54 -8.44 11.49 3.13
CA LEU A 54 -7.49 11.73 4.22
C LEU A 54 -6.80 13.10 4.15
N ALA A 55 -6.75 13.76 3.00
CA ALA A 55 -6.19 15.10 2.87
C ALA A 55 -7.03 16.17 3.60
N GLY A 56 -8.32 15.87 3.84
CA GLY A 56 -9.19 16.66 4.71
C GLY A 56 -9.24 16.18 6.16
N ALA A 57 -8.75 14.98 6.48
CA ALA A 57 -8.77 14.43 7.83
C ALA A 57 -7.57 14.96 8.64
N PRO A 58 -7.76 15.38 9.90
CA PRO A 58 -6.68 15.86 10.76
C PRO A 58 -5.68 14.77 11.20
N ASP A 59 -5.78 13.56 10.65
CA ASP A 59 -5.19 12.36 11.21
C ASP A 59 -3.70 12.21 10.89
N GLY A 60 -2.93 11.88 11.91
CA GLY A 60 -1.53 11.48 11.78
C GLY A 60 -1.43 9.97 11.58
N LEU A 61 -0.54 9.54 10.69
CA LEU A 61 -0.27 8.14 10.39
C LEU A 61 1.12 7.68 10.87
N PHE A 62 1.17 6.46 11.43
CA PHE A 62 2.37 5.69 11.70
C PHE A 62 2.23 4.30 11.08
N ILE A 63 3.21 3.84 10.31
CA ILE A 63 3.20 2.54 9.63
C ILE A 63 4.40 1.71 10.08
N TRP A 64 4.15 0.44 10.36
CA TRP A 64 5.18 -0.59 10.47
C TRP A 64 5.11 -1.49 9.25
N ASP A 65 6.18 -1.50 8.46
CA ASP A 65 6.32 -2.46 7.37
C ASP A 65 6.94 -3.75 7.91
N ARG A 66 6.15 -4.83 7.93
CA ARG A 66 6.60 -6.16 8.38
C ARG A 66 7.65 -6.78 7.44
N SER A 67 7.69 -6.39 6.18
CA SER A 67 8.62 -6.95 5.20
C SER A 67 10.00 -6.33 5.28
N SER A 68 10.08 -5.01 5.46
CA SER A 68 11.35 -4.27 5.58
C SER A 68 11.79 -4.04 7.03
N GLY A 69 10.89 -4.22 8.00
CA GLY A 69 11.12 -3.84 9.39
C GLY A 69 11.20 -2.32 9.59
N ALA A 70 10.79 -1.53 8.60
CA ALA A 70 10.87 -0.09 8.64
C ALA A 70 9.65 0.54 9.33
N ASP A 71 9.92 1.55 10.14
CA ASP A 71 8.93 2.43 10.73
C ASP A 71 8.80 3.69 9.88
N THR A 72 7.58 4.07 9.54
CA THR A 72 7.30 5.31 8.81
C THR A 72 6.37 6.20 9.61
N CYS A 73 6.85 7.39 9.99
CA CYS A 73 6.05 8.43 10.62
C CYS A 73 5.64 9.50 9.59
N SER A 74 4.35 9.80 9.50
CA SER A 74 3.87 10.86 8.62
C SER A 74 4.21 12.25 9.16
N ARG A 75 4.44 13.21 8.25
CA ARG A 75 4.70 14.61 8.61
C ARG A 75 3.56 15.22 9.44
N LYS A 76 2.32 14.82 9.16
CA LYS A 76 1.13 15.27 9.90
C LYS A 76 1.14 14.75 11.33
N LEU A 77 1.45 13.47 11.54
CA LEU A 77 1.60 12.90 12.90
C LEU A 77 2.71 13.61 13.67
N ALA A 78 3.85 13.82 13.03
CA ALA A 78 4.98 14.51 13.63
C ALA A 78 4.63 15.93 14.08
N SER A 79 3.92 16.69 13.23
CA SER A 79 3.42 18.01 13.58
C SER A 79 2.32 17.97 14.64
N LEU A 80 1.42 16.99 14.59
CA LEU A 80 0.32 16.82 15.53
C LEU A 80 0.86 16.56 16.93
N LEU A 81 1.90 15.73 17.06
CA LEU A 81 2.49 15.38 18.35
C LEU A 81 3.73 16.21 18.71
N SER A 82 4.09 17.21 17.91
CA SER A 82 5.30 18.03 18.08
C SER A 82 6.56 17.16 18.30
N LEU A 83 6.74 16.16 17.44
CA LEU A 83 7.88 15.22 17.53
C LEU A 83 9.18 15.90 17.07
N GLY A 84 10.23 15.78 17.89
CA GLY A 84 11.53 16.42 17.63
C GLY A 84 12.20 15.94 16.33
N ASP A 85 12.17 14.63 16.08
CA ASP A 85 12.79 14.02 14.90
C ASP A 85 11.88 14.03 13.65
N GLY A 86 10.72 14.68 13.74
CA GLY A 86 9.82 14.83 12.60
C GLY A 86 9.33 13.47 12.06
N THR A 87 9.57 13.24 10.77
CA THR A 87 9.20 11.98 10.09
C THR A 87 10.14 10.81 10.40
N ASN A 88 11.28 11.07 11.04
CA ASN A 88 12.23 10.02 11.43
C ASN A 88 11.93 9.45 12.83
N SER A 89 10.96 10.03 13.54
CA SER A 89 10.55 9.58 14.87
C SER A 89 10.08 8.13 14.87
N LYS A 90 10.49 7.42 15.92
CA LYS A 90 10.12 6.03 16.19
C LYS A 90 8.85 5.95 17.01
N PHE A 91 8.32 4.74 17.16
CA PHE A 91 7.11 4.53 17.94
C PHE A 91 7.28 4.94 19.40
N ASP A 92 8.47 4.74 19.99
CA ASP A 92 8.73 5.17 21.36
C ASP A 92 8.65 6.69 21.53
N ASP A 93 9.06 7.47 20.52
CA ASP A 93 8.92 8.93 20.52
C ASP A 93 7.45 9.36 20.50
N VAL A 94 6.62 8.64 19.74
CA VAL A 94 5.16 8.82 19.69
C VAL A 94 4.53 8.48 21.04
N ALA A 95 4.87 7.33 21.62
CA ALA A 95 4.34 6.88 22.90
C ALA A 95 4.71 7.85 24.04
N ALA A 96 5.90 8.45 23.99
CA ALA A 96 6.38 9.42 24.98
C ALA A 96 5.59 10.74 25.00
N ARG A 97 4.73 11.02 24.01
CA ARG A 97 3.90 12.24 23.98
C ARG A 97 2.59 12.10 24.75
N PHE A 98 2.25 10.89 25.17
CA PHE A 98 1.05 10.63 25.94
C PHE A 98 1.34 10.54 27.43
N ASP A 99 0.32 10.76 28.25
CA ASP A 99 0.44 10.56 29.69
C ASP A 99 0.75 9.10 30.05
N GLY A 100 1.17 8.87 31.29
CA GLY A 100 1.68 7.55 31.71
C GLY A 100 0.68 6.40 31.56
N ASP A 101 -0.62 6.65 31.70
CA ASP A 101 -1.65 5.62 31.51
C ASP A 101 -1.93 5.37 30.02
N SER A 102 -2.11 6.45 29.25
CA SER A 102 -2.35 6.39 27.81
C SER A 102 -1.17 5.74 27.08
N ALA A 103 0.07 6.08 27.45
CA ALA A 103 1.26 5.49 26.86
C ALA A 103 1.32 3.96 27.11
N LYS A 104 0.99 3.51 28.33
CA LYS A 104 0.93 2.07 28.66
C LYS A 104 -0.15 1.36 27.84
N ARG A 105 -1.35 1.93 27.76
CA ARG A 105 -2.46 1.39 26.98
C ARG A 105 -2.14 1.33 25.49
N LEU A 106 -1.50 2.37 24.95
CA LEU A 106 -1.05 2.39 23.56
C LEU A 106 -0.03 1.28 23.29
N LYS A 107 1.02 1.17 24.11
CA LYS A 107 2.04 0.12 23.96
C LYS A 107 1.44 -1.28 24.03
N ALA A 108 0.57 -1.55 25.01
CA ALA A 108 -0.11 -2.84 25.13
C ALA A 108 -0.98 -3.14 23.89
N SER A 109 -1.74 -2.16 23.41
CA SER A 109 -2.58 -2.32 22.22
C SER A 109 -1.75 -2.61 20.96
N VAL A 110 -0.58 -1.98 20.83
CA VAL A 110 0.35 -2.21 19.73
C VAL A 110 1.00 -3.61 19.82
N VAL A 111 1.32 -4.09 21.03
CA VAL A 111 1.78 -5.48 21.22
C VAL A 111 0.71 -6.47 20.72
N PHE A 112 -0.55 -6.32 21.15
CA PHE A 112 -1.65 -7.15 20.65
C PHE A 112 -1.85 -7.01 19.13
N LEU A 113 -1.59 -5.82 18.57
CA LEU A 113 -1.65 -5.60 17.12
C LEU A 113 -0.51 -6.33 16.37
N HIS A 114 0.68 -6.44 16.96
CA HIS A 114 1.80 -7.14 16.34
C HIS A 114 1.70 -8.66 16.46
N GLU A 115 1.35 -9.16 17.65
CA GLU A 115 1.34 -10.60 17.96
C GLU A 115 0.08 -11.29 17.42
N GLU A 116 -1.09 -10.77 17.78
CA GLU A 116 -2.38 -11.35 17.39
C GLU A 116 -2.99 -10.64 16.18
N GLY A 117 -2.56 -9.39 15.96
CA GLY A 117 -3.20 -8.35 15.14
C GLY A 117 -4.68 -8.19 15.32
N ARG A 118 -5.01 -8.16 16.60
CA ARG A 118 -6.23 -7.56 17.12
C ARG A 118 -6.23 -6.07 16.81
N ARG A 119 -7.29 -5.61 16.12
CA ARG A 119 -7.53 -4.18 15.91
C ARG A 119 -7.84 -3.49 17.24
N PHE A 120 -7.47 -2.23 17.36
CA PHE A 120 -7.81 -1.43 18.54
C PHE A 120 -8.26 -0.03 18.15
N GLU A 121 -9.05 0.55 19.04
CA GLU A 121 -9.48 1.95 18.98
C GLU A 121 -9.51 2.46 20.42
N ILE A 122 -8.64 3.42 20.73
CA ILE A 122 -8.46 3.94 22.08
C ILE A 122 -8.31 5.46 22.04
N VAL A 123 -8.80 6.12 23.09
CA VAL A 123 -8.56 7.55 23.30
C VAL A 123 -7.36 7.70 24.23
N LEU A 124 -6.43 8.56 23.83
CA LEU A 124 -5.17 8.84 24.49
C LEU A 124 -5.11 10.29 24.91
N THR A 125 -4.57 10.54 26.09
CA THR A 125 -4.39 11.88 26.64
C THR A 125 -2.95 12.32 26.44
N THR A 126 -2.73 13.53 25.91
CA THR A 126 -1.36 14.05 25.70
C THR A 126 -0.75 14.56 27.01
N ALA A 127 0.55 14.32 27.18
CA ALA A 127 1.28 14.74 28.38
C ALA A 127 1.47 16.27 28.45
N ASP A 128 1.60 16.92 27.30
CA ASP A 128 1.87 18.36 27.19
C ASP A 128 0.68 19.26 27.60
N SER A 129 -0.55 18.73 27.55
CA SER A 129 -1.77 19.51 27.70
C SER A 129 -2.40 19.40 29.10
N GLY A 130 -1.75 18.68 30.03
CA GLY A 130 -2.28 18.44 31.36
C GLY A 130 -3.67 17.78 31.36
N GLY A 131 -3.95 16.94 30.37
CA GLY A 131 -5.24 16.24 30.27
C GLY A 131 -6.27 16.84 29.31
N ARG A 132 -6.03 18.03 28.77
CA ARG A 132 -7.02 18.76 27.96
C ARG A 132 -7.12 18.31 26.52
N ARG A 133 -6.02 17.81 25.97
CA ARG A 133 -5.95 17.36 24.58
C ARG A 133 -5.98 15.84 24.55
N MET A 134 -6.99 15.33 23.85
CA MET A 134 -7.19 13.91 23.63
C MET A 134 -7.03 13.59 22.14
N ILE A 135 -6.49 12.41 21.86
CA ILE A 135 -6.25 11.91 20.51
C ILE A 135 -6.84 10.51 20.43
N GLN A 136 -7.66 10.27 19.43
CA GLN A 136 -8.14 8.93 19.10
C GLN A 136 -7.06 8.21 18.28
N ALA A 137 -6.66 7.03 18.74
CA ALA A 137 -5.70 6.17 18.07
C ALA A 137 -6.42 4.90 17.61
N ILE A 138 -6.30 4.62 16.32
CA ILE A 138 -6.89 3.44 15.67
C ILE A 138 -5.74 2.62 15.10
N GLY A 139 -5.72 1.33 15.41
CA GLY A 139 -4.72 0.38 14.92
C GLY A 139 -5.38 -0.79 14.21
N ALA A 140 -4.92 -1.08 12.99
CA ALA A 140 -5.35 -2.22 12.20
C ALA A 140 -4.20 -2.72 11.32
N ARG A 141 -4.22 -4.01 10.97
CA ARG A 141 -3.30 -4.55 9.95
C ARG A 141 -3.79 -4.15 8.57
N ALA A 142 -2.93 -3.50 7.80
CA ALA A 142 -3.16 -3.33 6.36
C ALA A 142 -2.94 -4.69 5.68
N GLN A 143 -4.00 -5.33 5.22
CA GLN A 143 -3.90 -6.46 4.29
C GLN A 143 -4.12 -5.90 2.88
N ALA A 144 -3.15 -6.12 1.99
CA ALA A 144 -3.43 -6.04 0.57
C ALA A 144 -4.46 -7.13 0.28
N LYS A 145 -5.63 -6.74 -0.25
CA LYS A 145 -6.66 -7.69 -0.67
C LYS A 145 -6.15 -8.35 -1.95
N ASP A 146 -5.89 -9.65 -1.90
CA ASP A 146 -5.54 -10.49 -3.06
C ASP A 146 -6.64 -10.47 -4.13
#